data_AF-C1CWU8-F1
#
_entry.id   AF-C1CWU8-F1
#
_cell.length_a   1.000
_cell.length_b   1.000
_cell.length_c   1.000
_cell.angle_alpha   90.00
_cell.angle_beta   90.00
_cell.angle_gamma   90.00
#
_symmetry.space_group_name_H-M   'P 1'
#
loop_
_entity.id
_entity.type
_entity.pdbx_description
1 polymer ?
#
loop_
_entity_poly.entity_id
_entity_poly.type
_entity_poly.pdbx_seq_one_letter_code
_entity_poly.pdbx_strand_id
1 'polypeptide(L)'
;MRKSFHLPLLSALPALLVACGGDDDDLSRYNRVEYASYQQCMVANQAYIEQGLENPCAEEDDDLDLYKKKKYYGPFLYYTGSGTRFVGYTSSGGISPRGLTYDSKKGTYGSFKAPVSRGGLTSSARGGTSGMLSGGG
;
A
#
# COMPACT_ATOMS: atom_id res chain seq x y z
N MET A 1 -0.69 -2.54 -65.25
CA MET A 1 0.21 -2.38 -64.09
C MET A 1 -0.62 -1.96 -62.88
N ARG A 2 -0.71 -2.80 -61.84
CA ARG A 2 -1.45 -2.48 -60.60
C ARG A 2 -0.41 -2.28 -59.49
N LYS A 3 -0.34 -1.07 -58.94
CA LYS A 3 0.53 -0.75 -57.80
C LYS A 3 -0.24 -1.05 -56.52
N SER A 4 0.22 -2.04 -55.77
CA SER A 4 -0.30 -2.41 -54.46
C SER A 4 0.32 -1.50 -53.40
N PHE A 5 -0.52 -0.82 -52.64
CA PHE A 5 -0.09 -0.09 -51.44
C PHE A 5 0.06 -1.08 -50.29
N HIS A 6 1.27 -1.20 -49.75
CA HIS A 6 1.51 -1.91 -48.50
C HIS A 6 1.09 -0.98 -47.35
N LEU A 7 -0.02 -1.31 -46.67
CA LEU A 7 -0.33 -0.70 -45.37
C LEU A 7 0.70 -1.20 -44.36
N PRO A 8 1.44 -0.32 -43.65
CA PRO A 8 2.16 -0.74 -42.48
C PRO A 8 1.12 -1.18 -41.45
N LEU A 9 1.15 -2.47 -41.11
CA LEU A 9 0.45 -3.04 -39.97
C LEU A 9 0.67 -2.10 -38.79
N LEU A 10 -0.43 -1.57 -38.25
CA LEU A 10 -0.48 -0.83 -37.01
C LEU A 10 0.39 -1.56 -36.00
N SER A 11 1.51 -0.92 -35.70
CA SER A 11 2.39 -1.20 -34.60
C SER A 11 1.56 -1.55 -33.39
N ALA A 12 1.84 -2.73 -32.84
CA ALA A 12 1.38 -3.20 -31.54
C ALA A 12 1.18 -2.04 -30.56
N LEU A 13 -0.08 -1.72 -30.27
CA LEU A 13 -0.39 -1.11 -28.99
C LEU A 13 -0.42 -2.26 -27.98
N PRO A 14 0.56 -2.39 -27.09
CA PRO A 14 0.28 -3.06 -25.85
C PRO A 14 -0.80 -2.21 -25.19
N ALA A 15 -2.03 -2.73 -25.15
CA ALA A 15 -3.00 -2.32 -24.16
C ALA A 15 -2.40 -2.65 -22.80
N LEU A 16 -1.58 -1.72 -22.30
CA LEU A 16 -1.14 -1.69 -20.92
C LEU A 16 -2.38 -1.38 -20.09
N LEU A 17 -3.16 -2.43 -19.81
CA LEU A 17 -3.97 -2.53 -18.62
C LEU A 17 -3.01 -2.56 -17.43
N VAL A 18 -2.36 -1.43 -17.14
CA VAL A 18 -1.83 -1.13 -15.81
C VAL A 18 -3.05 -0.74 -14.98
N ALA A 19 -3.78 -1.77 -14.58
CA ALA A 19 -4.86 -1.70 -13.61
C ALA A 19 -5.00 -3.07 -12.94
N CYS A 20 -3.90 -3.53 -12.36
CA CYS A 20 -3.92 -4.41 -11.20
C CYS A 20 -2.95 -3.77 -10.20
N GLY A 21 -3.37 -2.65 -9.62
CA GLY A 21 -2.77 -2.15 -8.40
C GLY A 21 -3.18 -3.09 -7.29
N GLY A 22 -2.39 -4.14 -7.10
CA GLY A 22 -2.54 -5.11 -6.02
C GLY A 22 -1.32 -5.01 -5.12
N ASP A 23 -1.50 -4.34 -3.98
CA ASP A 23 -1.11 -4.85 -2.67
C ASP A 23 0.35 -5.28 -2.46
N ASP A 24 1.30 -4.37 -2.68
CA ASP A 24 2.64 -4.50 -2.10
C ASP A 24 2.99 -3.29 -1.22
N ASP A 25 2.03 -2.76 -0.46
CA ASP A 25 2.38 -1.90 0.66
C ASP A 25 3.13 -2.75 1.71
N ASP A 26 4.37 -2.37 2.04
CA ASP A 26 5.25 -3.07 3.01
C ASP A 26 4.78 -2.83 4.46
N LEU A 27 3.48 -3.02 4.68
CA LEU A 27 2.79 -2.96 5.95
C LEU A 27 2.51 -4.36 6.50
N SER A 28 3.13 -5.41 5.95
CA SER A 28 3.03 -6.80 6.42
C SER A 28 3.33 -6.97 7.92
N ARG A 29 4.10 -6.05 8.52
CA ARG A 29 4.46 -6.04 9.95
C ARG A 29 3.51 -5.19 10.80
N TYR A 30 2.61 -4.44 10.18
CA TYR A 30 1.65 -3.59 10.85
C TYR A 30 0.35 -4.36 11.09
N ASN A 31 -0.26 -4.12 12.24
CA ASN A 31 -1.56 -4.69 12.58
C ASN A 31 -2.64 -3.62 12.45
N ARG A 32 -3.88 -4.03 12.23
CA ARG A 32 -5.05 -3.17 12.25
C ARG A 32 -6.13 -3.76 13.14
N VAL A 33 -6.97 -2.88 13.68
CA VAL A 33 -8.14 -3.27 14.48
C VAL A 33 -9.38 -3.01 13.63
N GLU A 34 -10.27 -4.00 13.57
CA GLU A 34 -11.59 -3.87 12.95
C GLU A 34 -12.60 -3.29 13.96
N TYR A 35 -13.49 -2.45 13.47
CA TYR A 35 -14.55 -1.79 14.23
C TYR A 35 -15.91 -2.12 13.64
N ALA A 36 -16.96 -2.04 14.45
CA ALA A 36 -18.32 -2.31 13.99
C ALA A 36 -18.88 -1.18 13.09
N SER A 37 -18.34 0.04 13.20
CA SER A 37 -18.70 1.17 12.37
C SER A 37 -17.57 2.18 12.22
N TYR A 38 -17.63 2.99 11.16
CA TYR A 38 -16.69 4.09 10.94
C TYR A 38 -16.67 5.09 12.12
N GLN A 39 -17.85 5.44 12.66
CA GLN A 39 -17.96 6.38 13.77
C GLN A 39 -17.27 5.84 15.03
N GLN A 40 -17.41 4.54 15.31
CA GLN A 40 -16.72 3.91 16.44
C GLN A 40 -15.20 3.97 16.27
N CYS A 41 -14.70 3.71 15.06
CA CYS A 41 -13.28 3.84 14.74
C CYS A 41 -12.77 5.27 15.01
N MET A 42 -13.50 6.28 14.52
CA MET A 42 -13.12 7.69 14.68
C MET A 42 -13.06 8.11 16.16
N VAL A 43 -14.06 7.74 16.95
CA VAL A 43 -14.09 8.05 18.39
C VAL A 43 -12.95 7.33 19.13
N ALA A 44 -12.70 6.06 18.83
CA ALA A 44 -11.65 5.28 19.48
C ALA A 44 -10.23 5.83 19.18
N ASN A 45 -10.04 6.49 18.04
CA ASN A 45 -8.74 6.98 17.57
C ASN A 45 -8.63 8.51 17.57
N GLN A 46 -9.57 9.21 18.21
CA GLN A 46 -9.62 10.68 18.22
C GLN A 46 -8.33 11.30 18.74
N ALA A 47 -7.73 10.72 19.78
CA ALA A 47 -6.47 11.20 20.34
C ALA A 47 -5.35 11.26 19.30
N TYR A 48 -5.28 10.32 18.35
CA TYR A 48 -4.22 10.32 17.33
C TYR A 48 -4.45 11.41 16.27
N ILE A 49 -5.70 11.76 15.98
CA ILE A 49 -6.05 12.90 15.11
C ILE A 49 -5.54 14.20 15.75
N GLU A 50 -5.78 14.38 17.04
CA GLU A 50 -5.33 15.55 17.80
C GLU A 50 -3.80 15.67 17.82
N GLN A 51 -3.08 14.55 17.71
CA GLN A 51 -1.62 14.51 17.57
C GLN A 51 -1.13 14.66 16.12
N GLY A 52 -2.03 14.84 15.15
CA GLY A 52 -1.70 15.13 13.76
C GLY A 52 -1.71 13.93 12.81
N LEU A 53 -2.39 12.83 13.16
CA LEU A 53 -2.65 11.73 12.22
C LEU A 53 -3.78 12.13 11.25
N GLU A 54 -3.52 12.10 9.94
CA GLU A 54 -4.37 12.68 8.89
C GLU A 54 -5.78 12.06 8.80
N ASN A 55 -5.89 10.73 8.85
CA ASN A 55 -7.16 10.01 8.96
C ASN A 55 -6.89 8.61 9.55
N PRO A 56 -7.40 8.28 10.74
CA PRO A 56 -7.12 6.98 11.36
C PRO A 56 -7.97 5.84 10.78
N CYS A 57 -9.04 6.11 10.03
CA CYS A 57 -10.05 5.10 9.73
C CYS A 57 -10.28 4.92 8.23
N ALA A 58 -10.41 3.68 7.79
CA ALA A 58 -10.79 3.30 6.44
C ALA A 58 -12.04 2.42 6.42
N GLU A 59 -12.76 2.52 5.31
CA GLU A 59 -13.84 1.64 4.93
C GLU A 59 -13.32 0.75 3.79
N GLU A 60 -13.39 -0.56 3.96
CA GLU A 60 -13.03 -1.54 2.93
C GLU A 60 -14.28 -2.32 2.53
N ASP A 61 -14.54 -2.39 1.23
CA ASP A 61 -15.58 -3.21 0.65
C ASP A 61 -15.04 -4.63 0.46
N ASP A 62 -15.75 -5.63 0.99
CA ASP A 62 -15.44 -7.03 0.72
C ASP A 62 -16.02 -7.42 -0.65
N ASP A 63 -15.22 -7.29 -1.70
CA ASP A 63 -15.63 -7.54 -3.09
C ASP A 63 -15.89 -9.02 -3.41
N LEU A 64 -15.68 -9.92 -2.44
CA LEU A 64 -15.85 -11.37 -2.60
C LEU A 64 -17.25 -11.87 -2.25
N ASP A 65 -18.14 -11.05 -1.68
CA ASP A 65 -19.46 -11.50 -1.22
C ASP A 65 -20.62 -10.67 -1.81
N LEU A 66 -21.64 -11.36 -2.34
CA LEU A 66 -22.82 -10.74 -2.96
C LEU A 66 -23.69 -9.97 -1.93
N TYR A 67 -23.53 -10.30 -0.65
CA TYR A 67 -24.14 -9.62 0.49
C TYR A 67 -23.10 -8.76 1.20
N LYS A 68 -22.65 -7.71 0.51
CA LYS A 68 -21.55 -6.82 0.95
C LYS A 68 -21.73 -6.34 2.39
N LYS A 69 -20.81 -6.74 3.27
CA LYS A 69 -20.61 -6.11 4.57
C LYS A 69 -19.38 -5.23 4.49
N LYS A 70 -19.55 -3.96 4.80
CA LYS A 70 -18.45 -3.01 4.93
C LYS A 70 -17.63 -3.36 6.16
N LYS A 71 -16.31 -3.38 6.02
CA LYS A 71 -15.38 -3.52 7.14
C LYS A 71 -14.78 -2.16 7.44
N TYR A 72 -14.63 -1.87 8.71
CA TYR A 72 -14.09 -0.59 9.18
C TYR A 72 -12.80 -0.84 9.92
N TYR A 73 -11.69 -0.32 9.42
CA TYR A 73 -10.37 -0.55 10.00
C TYR A 73 -9.81 0.74 10.59
N GLY A 74 -9.19 0.63 11.76
CA GLY A 74 -8.36 1.68 12.35
C GLY A 74 -6.96 1.75 11.75
N PRO A 75 -6.09 2.61 12.29
CA PRO A 75 -4.80 2.88 11.70
C PRO A 75 -3.91 1.64 11.76
N PHE A 76 -2.97 1.54 10.82
CA PHE A 76 -1.92 0.54 10.86
C PHE A 76 -0.97 0.83 12.02
N LEU A 77 -0.76 -0.17 12.87
CA LEU A 77 0.01 -0.11 14.10
C LEU A 77 1.25 -1.00 14.00
N TYR A 78 2.42 -0.40 14.19
CA TYR A 78 3.67 -1.15 14.32
C TYR A 78 4.36 -0.81 15.63
N TYR A 79 4.47 -1.82 16.50
CA TYR A 79 5.16 -1.71 17.77
C TYR A 79 6.65 -1.93 17.56
N THR A 80 7.45 -0.96 17.99
CA THR A 80 8.91 -1.06 18.03
C THR A 80 9.36 -1.20 19.48
N GLY A 81 10.60 -1.64 19.71
CA GLY A 81 11.17 -1.67 21.06
C GLY A 81 11.33 -0.29 21.72
N SER A 82 11.11 0.81 20.99
CA SER A 82 11.23 2.18 21.50
C SER A 82 9.93 2.99 21.42
N GLY A 83 8.85 2.44 20.86
CA GLY A 83 7.63 3.20 20.63
C GLY A 83 6.64 2.54 19.68
N THR A 84 5.69 3.32 19.19
CA THR A 84 4.64 2.83 18.29
C THR A 84 4.56 3.72 17.06
N ARG A 85 4.46 3.13 15.87
CA ARG A 85 4.17 3.83 14.63
C ARG A 85 2.73 3.60 14.23
N PHE A 86 2.07 4.68 13.84
CA PHE A 86 0.71 4.71 13.37
C PHE A 86 0.72 5.22 11.93
N VAL A 87 0.09 4.50 11.01
CA VAL A 87 -0.12 4.96 9.63
C VAL A 87 -1.61 4.99 9.38
N GLY A 88 -2.09 6.17 9.02
CA GLY A 88 -3.48 6.39 8.69
C GLY A 88 -3.72 6.26 7.18
N TYR A 89 -4.80 6.87 6.74
CA TYR A 89 -5.29 6.81 5.38
C TYR A 89 -5.32 8.21 4.76
N THR A 90 -5.43 8.28 3.44
CA THR A 90 -5.75 9.50 2.71
C THR A 90 -7.26 9.74 2.71
N SER A 91 -7.69 10.90 2.21
CA SER A 91 -9.12 11.19 1.98
C SER A 91 -9.79 10.25 0.96
N SER A 92 -9.00 9.61 0.10
CA SER A 92 -9.48 8.66 -0.92
C SER A 92 -9.50 7.20 -0.42
N GLY A 93 -9.20 6.95 0.85
CA GLY A 93 -9.16 5.59 1.43
C GLY A 93 -7.86 4.82 1.19
N GLY A 94 -6.88 5.40 0.50
CA GLY A 94 -5.55 4.81 0.33
C GLY A 94 -4.68 4.99 1.59
N ILE A 95 -3.51 4.35 1.64
CA ILE A 95 -2.59 4.51 2.77
C ILE A 95 -1.91 5.88 2.73
N SER A 96 -1.88 6.58 3.87
CA SER A 96 -1.24 7.89 3.95
C SER A 96 0.28 7.78 3.78
N PRO A 97 0.92 8.66 2.98
CA PRO A 97 2.38 8.70 2.86
C PRO A 97 3.08 9.22 4.13
N ARG A 98 2.31 9.68 5.13
CA ARG A 98 2.80 10.18 6.41
C ARG A 98 2.19 9.38 7.55
N GLY A 99 2.98 9.15 8.58
CA GLY A 99 2.54 8.50 9.80
C GLY A 99 2.94 9.27 11.04
N LEU A 100 2.40 8.83 12.16
CA LEU A 100 2.68 9.32 13.50
C LEU A 100 3.56 8.30 14.23
N THR A 101 4.57 8.74 14.96
CA THR A 101 5.39 7.91 15.84
C THR A 101 5.24 8.41 17.25
N TYR A 102 4.96 7.50 18.18
CA TYR A 102 5.00 7.75 19.61
C TYR A 102 6.32 7.22 20.19
N ASP A 103 7.12 8.10 20.78
CA ASP A 103 8.33 7.72 21.52
C ASP A 103 7.97 7.45 22.99
N SER A 104 7.93 6.17 23.36
CA SER A 104 7.56 5.74 24.71
C SER A 104 8.51 6.22 25.81
N LYS A 105 9.76 6.55 25.47
CA LYS A 105 10.76 7.03 26.45
C LYS A 105 10.59 8.51 26.75
N LYS A 106 10.12 9.27 25.76
CA LYS A 106 9.93 10.74 25.87
C LYS A 106 8.48 11.12 26.13
N GLY A 107 7.53 10.21 25.88
CA GLY A 107 6.10 10.51 25.95
C GLY A 107 5.65 11.48 24.86
N THR A 108 6.37 11.57 23.75
CA THR A 108 6.14 12.57 22.69
C THR A 108 5.77 11.94 21.37
N TYR A 109 4.93 12.64 20.61
CA TYR A 109 4.61 12.29 19.24
C TYR A 109 5.51 13.02 18.24
N GLY A 110 5.78 12.38 17.11
CA GLY A 110 6.47 12.96 15.96
C GLY A 110 5.94 12.39 14.65
N SER A 111 6.18 13.08 13.54
CA SER A 111 5.76 12.60 12.22
C SER A 111 6.88 11.87 11.50
N PHE A 112 6.54 10.89 10.67
CA PHE A 112 7.50 10.21 9.79
C PHE A 112 6.90 9.97 8.40
N LYS A 113 7.75 9.61 7.43
CA LYS A 113 7.31 9.18 6.10
C LYS A 113 6.98 7.69 6.13
N ALA A 114 5.73 7.34 5.86
CA ALA A 114 5.29 5.95 5.85
C ALA A 114 5.90 5.18 4.66
N PRO A 115 6.21 3.88 4.83
CA PRO A 115 6.70 3.02 3.75
C PRO A 115 5.54 2.61 2.85
N VAL A 116 4.93 3.59 2.16
CA VAL A 116 3.92 3.32 1.12
C VAL A 116 4.63 2.95 -0.17
N SER A 117 4.21 1.84 -0.76
CA SER A 117 4.80 1.38 -2.02
C SER A 117 4.24 2.25 -3.13
N ARG A 118 5.01 3.27 -3.53
CA ARG A 118 4.70 4.02 -4.75
C ARG A 118 5.02 3.07 -5.90
N GLY A 119 3.99 2.40 -6.43
CA GLY A 119 4.06 1.59 -7.64
C GLY A 119 4.95 2.28 -8.67
N GLY A 120 6.18 1.82 -8.72
CA GLY A 120 7.27 2.34 -9.51
C GLY A 120 8.05 1.11 -9.88
N LEU A 121 8.34 0.95 -11.16
CA LEU A 121 9.04 -0.18 -11.73
C LEU A 121 10.38 -0.39 -10.99
N THR A 122 10.37 -1.12 -9.87
CA THR A 122 11.60 -1.57 -9.24
C THR A 122 11.98 -2.82 -10.01
N SER A 123 12.90 -2.66 -10.96
CA SER A 123 13.64 -3.72 -11.59
C SER A 123 14.46 -4.48 -10.54
N SER A 124 13.79 -5.21 -9.64
CA SER A 124 14.40 -6.22 -8.79
C SER A 124 14.46 -7.51 -9.61
N ALA A 125 15.29 -7.51 -10.65
CA ALA A 125 15.73 -8.76 -11.25
C ALA A 125 16.60 -9.48 -10.21
N ARG A 126 15.95 -10.35 -9.43
CA ARG A 126 16.60 -11.43 -8.70
C ARG A 126 17.20 -12.38 -9.74
N GLY A 127 18.41 -12.09 -10.19
CA GLY A 127 19.25 -12.98 -10.98
C GLY A 127 20.38 -13.50 -10.12
N GLY A 128 20.08 -14.35 -9.14
CA GLY A 128 21.08 -15.00 -8.30
C GLY A 128 20.77 -16.48 -8.14
N THR A 129 21.38 -17.32 -8.97
CA THR A 129 21.77 -18.68 -8.57
C THR A 129 22.79 -19.27 -9.56
N SER A 130 23.85 -19.77 -8.95
CA SER A 130 25.06 -20.41 -9.48
C SER A 130 24.82 -21.71 -10.25
N GLY A 131 25.82 -22.12 -11.03
CA GLY A 131 25.99 -23.48 -11.55
C GLY A 131 26.82 -23.51 -12.84
N MET A 132 28.15 -23.56 -12.74
CA MET A 132 28.98 -24.77 -12.90
C MET A 132 29.05 -25.36 -14.33
N LEU A 133 30.30 -25.41 -14.81
CA LEU A 133 30.92 -26.47 -15.63
C LEU A 133 30.79 -26.43 -17.18
N SER A 134 31.99 -26.40 -17.78
CA SER A 134 32.48 -27.28 -18.87
C SER A 134 32.50 -26.75 -20.31
N GLY A 135 33.69 -26.80 -20.92
CA GLY A 135 33.86 -27.39 -22.25
C GLY A 135 34.11 -26.47 -23.44
N GLY A 136 35.39 -26.38 -23.85
CA GLY A 136 35.92 -26.70 -25.19
C GLY A 136 35.31 -26.09 -26.47
N GLY A 137 36.18 -25.52 -27.31
CA GLY A 137 35.93 -25.20 -28.71
C GLY A 137 36.85 -24.11 -29.22
#